data_AF-A0A353VW59-F1
#
_entry.id   AF-A0A353VW59-F1
#
_cell.length_a   1.000
_cell.length_b   1.000
_cell.length_c   1.000
_cell.angle_alpha   90.00
_cell.angle_beta   90.00
_cell.angle_gamma   90.00
#
_symmetry.space_group_name_H-M   'P 1'
#
loop_
_entity.id
_entity.type
_entity.pdbx_description
1 polymer ?
#
loop_
_entity_poly.entity_id
_entity_poly.type
_entity_poly.pdbx_seq_one_letter_code
_entity_poly.pdbx_strand_id
1 'polypeptide(L)'
;MLFRSFNLFLIASTVFLKAQNIDLYITLLEKGKISEVKENLPELIERYPKDPGIFFLKGLVSNSADEALLNYETLIKEYPNSDYASLSEMKIGEYLFARGLYSQASNQFKKTIINYPIGDHHQMALDLMVNSYLAIGDDDSLKIALINIKDLYPKLDY
;
A
#
# COMPACT_ATOMS: atom_id res chain seq x y z
N MET A 1 -18.89 -59.67 26.48
CA MET A 1 -17.61 -58.94 26.37
C MET A 1 -17.90 -57.65 25.59
N LEU A 2 -18.03 -56.53 26.29
CA LEU A 2 -18.49 -55.25 25.73
C LEU A 2 -17.29 -54.47 25.16
N PHE A 3 -17.24 -54.29 23.83
CA PHE A 3 -16.30 -53.35 23.20
C PHE A 3 -16.99 -52.01 23.01
N ARG A 4 -16.53 -50.99 23.74
CA ARG A 4 -16.89 -49.58 23.53
C ARG A 4 -16.07 -49.03 22.37
N SER A 5 -16.72 -48.67 21.27
CA SER A 5 -16.12 -47.90 20.19
C SER A 5 -16.01 -46.43 20.60
N PHE A 6 -14.79 -45.93 20.71
CA PHE A 6 -14.46 -44.53 21.00
C PHE A 6 -14.56 -43.73 19.69
N ASN A 7 -15.65 -42.99 19.50
CA ASN A 7 -15.76 -42.05 18.39
C ASN A 7 -14.90 -40.82 18.69
N LEU A 8 -13.73 -40.75 18.06
CA LEU A 8 -12.89 -39.56 18.06
C LEU A 8 -13.56 -38.53 17.14
N PHE A 9 -14.41 -37.67 17.70
CA PHE A 9 -14.91 -36.49 17.01
C PHE A 9 -13.75 -35.51 16.83
N LEU A 10 -13.09 -35.57 15.67
CA LEU A 10 -12.24 -34.50 15.17
C LEU A 10 -13.17 -33.34 14.83
N ILE A 11 -13.46 -32.48 15.80
CA ILE A 11 -13.98 -31.15 15.52
C ILE A 11 -12.82 -30.42 14.83
N ALA A 12 -12.77 -30.53 13.51
CA ALA A 12 -11.98 -29.63 12.69
C ALA A 12 -12.45 -28.22 13.05
N SER A 13 -11.63 -27.51 13.80
CA SER A 13 -11.84 -26.11 14.15
C SER A 13 -11.93 -25.32 12.85
N THR A 14 -13.15 -25.06 12.39
CA THR A 14 -13.45 -24.16 11.28
C THR A 14 -13.24 -22.70 11.68
N VAL A 15 -12.13 -22.41 12.34
CA VAL A 15 -11.59 -21.06 12.51
C VAL A 15 -10.45 -20.86 11.51
N PHE A 16 -10.68 -21.26 10.26
CA PHE A 16 -10.03 -20.67 9.11
C PHE A 16 -10.98 -19.57 8.64
N LEU A 17 -10.99 -18.37 9.26
CA LEU A 17 -11.72 -17.19 8.76
C LEU A 17 -11.46 -15.90 9.59
N LYS A 18 -10.19 -15.64 9.92
CA LYS A 18 -9.71 -14.25 9.96
C LYS A 18 -8.39 -14.21 9.19
N ALA A 19 -8.50 -14.22 7.86
CA ALA A 19 -7.55 -13.45 7.08
C ALA A 19 -7.51 -12.05 7.74
N GLN A 20 -6.30 -11.55 7.96
CA GLN A 20 -6.09 -10.27 8.61
C GLN A 20 -6.92 -9.22 7.90
N ASN A 21 -7.93 -8.65 8.57
CA ASN A 21 -8.81 -7.68 7.93
C ASN A 21 -8.14 -6.31 7.96
N ILE A 22 -7.00 -6.18 7.28
CA ILE A 22 -6.28 -4.91 7.12
C ILE A 22 -7.22 -3.88 6.49
N ASP A 23 -8.07 -4.30 5.55
CA ASP A 23 -9.08 -3.47 4.90
C ASP A 23 -10.04 -2.82 5.92
N LEU A 24 -10.42 -3.51 6.99
CA LEU A 24 -11.20 -2.94 8.08
C LEU A 24 -10.44 -1.77 8.73
N TYR A 25 -9.15 -1.93 9.02
CA TYR A 25 -8.35 -0.88 9.64
C TYR A 25 -8.12 0.29 8.67
N ILE A 26 -7.93 0.03 7.37
CA ILE A 26 -7.88 1.06 6.33
C ILE A 26 -9.21 1.83 6.28
N THR A 27 -10.34 1.11 6.28
CA THR A 27 -11.68 1.71 6.31
C THR A 27 -11.90 2.57 7.55
N LEU A 28 -11.37 2.17 8.72
CA LEU A 28 -11.42 2.97 9.93
C LEU A 28 -10.62 4.27 9.77
N LEU A 29 -9.45 4.22 9.15
CA LEU A 29 -8.63 5.41 8.86
C LEU A 29 -9.31 6.36 7.90
N GLU A 30 -9.94 5.84 6.84
CA GLU A 30 -10.75 6.65 5.90
C GLU A 30 -11.91 7.35 6.60
N LYS A 31 -12.47 6.73 7.65
CA LYS A 31 -13.51 7.32 8.51
C LYS A 31 -12.95 8.25 9.60
N GLY A 32 -11.64 8.52 9.59
CA GLY A 32 -10.96 9.36 10.57
C GLY A 32 -10.78 8.72 11.95
N LYS A 33 -11.09 7.42 12.11
CA LYS A 33 -11.01 6.68 13.38
C LYS A 33 -9.60 6.19 13.68
N ILE A 34 -8.63 7.11 13.65
CA ILE A 34 -7.20 6.81 13.82
C ILE A 34 -6.92 6.21 15.21
N SER A 35 -7.59 6.70 16.25
CA SER A 35 -7.43 6.18 17.62
C SER A 35 -7.78 4.70 17.73
N GLU A 36 -8.88 4.26 17.11
CA GLU A 36 -9.31 2.86 17.11
C GLU A 36 -8.24 1.96 16.45
N VAL A 37 -7.60 2.42 15.38
CA VAL A 37 -6.52 1.68 14.74
C VAL A 37 -5.28 1.63 15.63
N LYS A 38 -4.87 2.76 16.23
CA LYS A 38 -3.71 2.82 17.13
C LYS A 38 -3.87 1.94 18.37
N GLU A 39 -5.07 1.85 18.93
CA GLU A 39 -5.38 1.00 20.10
C GLU A 39 -5.24 -0.50 19.78
N ASN A 40 -5.63 -0.92 18.57
CA ASN A 40 -5.58 -2.32 18.16
C ASN A 40 -4.24 -2.74 17.54
N LEU A 41 -3.45 -1.79 17.03
CA LEU A 41 -2.22 -2.06 16.30
C LEU A 41 -1.18 -2.89 17.09
N PRO A 42 -0.96 -2.71 18.41
CA PRO A 42 -0.02 -3.52 19.17
C PRO A 42 -0.32 -5.02 19.12
N GLU A 43 -1.59 -5.41 19.28
CA GLU A 43 -2.00 -6.81 19.20
C GLU A 43 -1.80 -7.37 17.78
N LEU A 44 -2.10 -6.57 16.76
CA LEU A 44 -1.89 -6.96 15.37
C LEU A 44 -0.41 -7.19 15.06
N ILE A 45 0.49 -6.35 15.59
CA ILE A 45 1.94 -6.51 15.43
C ILE A 45 2.41 -7.81 16.11
N GLU A 46 1.92 -8.12 17.32
CA GLU A 46 2.30 -9.32 18.04
C GLU A 46 1.86 -10.59 17.30
N ARG A 47 0.63 -10.59 16.79
CA ARG A 47 0.07 -11.76 16.10
C ARG A 47 0.58 -11.93 14.67
N TYR A 48 0.85 -10.83 13.97
CA TYR A 48 1.16 -10.83 12.54
C TYR A 48 2.39 -9.96 12.20
N PRO A 49 3.54 -10.16 12.83
CA PRO A 49 4.69 -9.25 12.74
C PRO A 49 5.32 -9.15 11.33
N LYS A 50 4.96 -10.06 10.42
CA LYS A 50 5.47 -10.13 9.04
C LYS A 50 4.39 -9.93 7.98
N ASP A 51 3.20 -9.49 8.37
CA ASP A 51 2.16 -9.17 7.39
C ASP A 51 2.46 -7.79 6.77
N PRO A 52 2.53 -7.65 5.43
CA PRO A 52 2.84 -6.38 4.78
C PRO A 52 1.85 -5.27 5.14
N GLY A 53 0.56 -5.60 5.33
CA GLY A 53 -0.45 -4.65 5.76
C GLY A 53 -0.18 -4.03 7.12
N ILE A 54 0.56 -4.70 8.02
CA ILE A 54 1.01 -4.11 9.28
C ILE A 54 1.99 -2.96 9.05
N PHE A 55 2.96 -3.15 8.15
CA PHE A 55 3.90 -2.09 7.81
C PHE A 55 3.16 -0.90 7.20
N PHE A 56 2.17 -1.17 6.35
CA PHE A 56 1.35 -0.13 5.75
C PHE A 56 0.54 0.64 6.80
N LEU A 57 -0.16 -0.06 7.70
CA LEU A 57 -0.90 0.54 8.80
C LEU A 57 -0.01 1.38 9.71
N LYS A 58 1.19 0.88 10.06
CA LYS A 58 2.19 1.64 10.83
C LYS A 58 2.54 2.94 10.11
N GLY A 59 2.76 2.90 8.79
CA GLY A 59 3.00 4.08 7.97
C GLY A 59 1.85 5.08 8.04
N LEU A 60 0.60 4.61 7.89
CA LEU A 60 -0.58 5.47 7.90
C LEU A 60 -0.86 6.15 9.25
N VAL A 61 -0.50 5.52 10.37
CA VAL A 61 -0.75 6.05 11.72
C VAL A 61 0.47 6.68 12.39
N SER A 62 1.60 6.72 11.68
CA SER A 62 2.86 7.28 12.17
C SER A 62 2.69 8.72 12.66
N ASN A 63 3.46 9.10 13.69
CA ASN A 63 3.36 10.46 14.25
C ASN A 63 4.24 11.47 13.49
N SER A 64 5.18 10.98 12.69
CA SER A 64 6.06 11.79 11.86
C SER A 64 6.17 11.23 10.44
N ALA A 65 6.55 12.11 9.51
CA ALA A 65 6.82 11.71 8.13
C ALA A 65 7.98 10.70 8.04
N ASP A 66 9.04 10.89 8.82
CA ASP A 66 10.22 10.00 8.80
C ASP A 66 9.85 8.57 9.24
N GLU A 67 9.00 8.44 10.27
CA GLU A 67 8.49 7.15 10.71
C GLU A 67 7.60 6.51 9.63
N ALA A 68 6.74 7.32 8.98
CA ALA A 68 5.88 6.83 7.91
C ALA A 68 6.70 6.30 6.73
N LEU A 69 7.66 7.09 6.25
CA LEU A 69 8.55 6.75 5.15
C LEU A 69 9.35 5.49 5.44
N LEU A 70 9.93 5.38 6.64
CA LEU A 70 10.69 4.19 7.03
C LEU A 70 9.83 2.92 6.95
N ASN A 71 8.57 2.98 7.38
CA ASN A 71 7.66 1.84 7.30
C ASN A 71 7.31 1.48 5.85
N TYR A 72 7.02 2.48 5.00
CA TYR A 72 6.74 2.28 3.58
C TYR A 72 7.94 1.70 2.83
N GLU A 73 9.13 2.26 3.04
CA GLU A 73 10.37 1.77 2.44
C GLU A 73 10.70 0.33 2.89
N THR A 74 10.49 0.03 4.17
CA THR A 74 10.65 -1.33 4.69
C THR A 74 9.66 -2.28 4.03
N LEU A 75 8.40 -1.88 3.87
CA LEU A 75 7.39 -2.69 3.22
C LEU A 75 7.79 -3.00 1.77
N ILE A 76 8.14 -1.98 0.99
CA ILE A 76 8.55 -2.13 -0.42
C ILE A 76 9.76 -3.07 -0.53
N LYS A 77 10.74 -2.92 0.36
CA LYS A 77 11.96 -3.73 0.35
C LYS A 77 11.69 -5.20 0.69
N GLU A 78 10.93 -5.45 1.75
CA GLU A 78 10.75 -6.80 2.30
C GLU A 78 9.59 -7.55 1.63
N TYR A 79 8.60 -6.83 1.08
CA TYR A 79 7.38 -7.38 0.46
C TYR A 79 7.05 -6.73 -0.89
N PRO A 80 7.99 -6.72 -1.87
CA PRO A 80 7.84 -5.98 -3.13
C PRO A 80 6.67 -6.45 -4.01
N ASN A 81 6.13 -7.65 -3.78
CA ASN A 81 5.01 -8.20 -4.56
C ASN A 81 3.65 -8.06 -3.84
N SER A 82 3.60 -7.37 -2.69
CA SER A 82 2.34 -7.15 -1.97
C SER A 82 1.56 -5.98 -2.57
N ASP A 83 0.23 -6.03 -2.51
CA ASP A 83 -0.62 -4.91 -2.94
C ASP A 83 -0.28 -3.61 -2.16
N TYR A 84 0.14 -3.78 -0.90
CA TYR A 84 0.58 -2.68 -0.05
C TYR A 84 1.92 -2.06 -0.47
N ALA A 85 2.75 -2.73 -1.28
CA ALA A 85 3.98 -2.15 -1.81
C ALA A 85 3.67 -1.07 -2.84
N SER A 86 2.73 -1.33 -3.76
CA SER A 86 2.24 -0.32 -4.69
C SER A 86 1.60 0.86 -3.94
N LEU A 87 0.81 0.59 -2.90
CA LEU A 87 0.22 1.64 -2.07
C LEU A 87 1.27 2.46 -1.31
N SER A 88 2.34 1.81 -0.83
CA SER A 88 3.45 2.48 -0.14
C SER A 88 4.23 3.39 -1.08
N GLU A 89 4.50 2.95 -2.31
CA GLU A 89 5.15 3.79 -3.33
C GLU A 89 4.32 5.04 -3.65
N MET A 90 2.99 4.87 -3.72
CA MET A 90 2.04 5.97 -3.85
C MET A 90 2.13 6.94 -2.66
N LYS A 91 2.14 6.44 -1.42
CA LYS A 91 2.27 7.27 -0.21
C LYS A 91 3.58 8.04 -0.13
N ILE A 92 4.69 7.44 -0.57
CA ILE A 92 5.97 8.15 -0.67
C ILE A 92 5.86 9.27 -1.73
N GLY A 93 5.23 9.00 -2.87
CA GLY A 93 5.01 10.00 -3.92
C GLY A 93 4.16 11.17 -3.45
N GLU A 94 3.03 10.88 -2.78
CA GLU A 94 2.14 11.89 -2.18
C GLU A 94 2.87 12.76 -1.17
N TYR A 95 3.72 12.16 -0.33
CA TYR A 95 4.56 12.90 0.61
C TYR A 95 5.51 13.86 -0.11
N LEU A 96 6.26 13.37 -1.12
CA LEU A 96 7.18 14.20 -1.90
C LEU A 96 6.44 15.34 -2.60
N PHE A 97 5.27 15.05 -3.17
CA PHE A 97 4.41 16.03 -3.81
C PHE A 97 3.97 17.12 -2.83
N ALA A 98 3.45 16.74 -1.66
CA ALA A 98 3.00 17.67 -0.62
C ALA A 98 4.15 18.54 -0.06
N ARG A 99 5.39 18.04 -0.12
CA ARG A 99 6.60 18.78 0.25
C ARG A 99 7.12 19.70 -0.86
N GLY A 100 6.49 19.73 -2.02
CA GLY A 100 6.93 20.50 -3.19
C GLY A 100 8.15 19.90 -3.90
N LEU A 101 8.52 18.66 -3.57
CA LEU A 101 9.66 17.95 -4.17
C LEU A 101 9.23 17.29 -5.50
N TYR A 102 8.67 18.08 -6.40
CA TYR A 102 7.98 17.58 -7.59
C TYR A 102 8.85 16.76 -8.53
N SER A 103 10.14 17.07 -8.67
CA SER A 103 11.07 16.23 -9.45
C SER A 103 11.24 14.82 -8.86
N GLN A 104 11.22 14.69 -7.53
CA GLN A 104 11.27 13.37 -6.88
C GLN A 104 9.90 12.69 -6.96
N ALA A 105 8.82 13.46 -6.77
CA ALA A 105 7.45 12.95 -6.83
C ALA A 105 7.12 12.38 -8.22
N SER A 106 7.46 13.06 -9.32
CA SER A 106 7.22 12.55 -10.68
C SER A 106 7.93 11.21 -10.92
N ASN A 107 9.19 11.09 -10.50
CA ASN A 107 9.93 9.83 -10.59
C ASN A 107 9.31 8.73 -9.72
N GLN A 108 8.82 9.10 -8.55
CA GLN A 108 8.19 8.17 -7.61
C GLN A 108 6.86 7.62 -8.16
N PHE A 109 5.97 8.49 -8.63
CA PHE A 109 4.70 8.05 -9.24
C PHE A 109 4.92 7.23 -10.52
N LYS A 110 5.92 7.60 -11.33
CA LYS A 110 6.32 6.80 -12.50
C LYS A 110 6.71 5.37 -12.12
N LYS A 111 7.46 5.18 -11.01
CA LYS A 111 7.79 3.84 -10.50
C LYS A 111 6.54 3.08 -10.08
N THR A 112 5.58 3.73 -9.40
CA THR A 112 4.31 3.10 -9.01
C THR A 112 3.59 2.50 -10.23
N ILE A 113 3.57 3.22 -11.36
CA ILE A 113 2.91 2.76 -12.60
C ILE A 113 3.70 1.62 -13.26
N ILE A 114 5.03 1.74 -13.35
CA ILE A 114 5.86 0.79 -14.11
C ILE A 114 6.11 -0.51 -13.34
N ASN A 115 6.37 -0.42 -12.03
CA ASN A 115 6.80 -1.56 -11.23
C ASN A 115 5.62 -2.40 -10.70
N TYR A 116 4.40 -1.87 -10.71
CA TYR A 116 3.22 -2.54 -10.13
C TYR A 116 2.06 -2.64 -11.12
N PRO A 117 2.10 -3.54 -12.12
CA PRO A 117 1.13 -3.55 -13.23
C PRO A 117 -0.32 -3.92 -12.89
N ILE A 118 -0.56 -4.45 -11.69
CA ILE A 118 -1.89 -4.93 -11.25
C ILE A 118 -2.54 -3.92 -10.27
N GLY A 119 -1.92 -2.77 -10.00
CA GLY A 119 -2.41 -1.80 -9.01
C GLY A 119 -3.59 -0.94 -9.47
N ASP A 120 -4.58 -0.75 -8.58
CA ASP A 120 -5.82 0.02 -8.83
C ASP A 120 -5.62 1.54 -8.97
N HIS A 121 -4.42 2.06 -8.74
CA HIS A 121 -4.15 3.50 -8.61
C HIS A 121 -3.33 4.10 -9.75
N HIS A 122 -3.19 3.42 -10.89
CA HIS A 122 -2.40 3.93 -12.02
C HIS A 122 -2.87 5.27 -12.55
N GLN A 123 -4.18 5.50 -12.66
CA GLN A 123 -4.69 6.80 -13.12
C GLN A 123 -4.28 7.91 -12.16
N MET A 124 -4.47 7.71 -10.86
CA MET A 124 -4.11 8.71 -9.86
C MET A 124 -2.61 8.99 -9.83
N ALA A 125 -1.78 7.94 -9.93
CA ALA A 125 -0.34 8.09 -10.04
C ALA A 125 0.06 8.85 -11.32
N LEU A 126 -0.61 8.59 -12.44
CA LEU A 126 -0.40 9.29 -13.71
C LEU A 126 -0.72 10.78 -13.57
N ASP A 127 -1.89 11.11 -13.02
CA ASP A 127 -2.33 12.50 -12.83
C ASP A 127 -1.36 13.28 -11.93
N LEU A 128 -0.92 12.68 -10.82
CA LEU A 128 0.04 13.30 -9.91
C LEU A 128 1.45 13.40 -10.52
N MET A 129 1.86 12.43 -11.35
CA MET A 129 3.10 12.50 -12.12
C MET A 129 3.06 13.65 -13.12
N VAL A 130 1.98 13.80 -13.88
CA VAL A 130 1.76 14.90 -14.83
C VAL A 130 1.82 16.23 -14.09
N ASN A 131 1.04 16.39 -13.02
CA ASN A 131 1.03 17.61 -12.22
C ASN A 131 2.42 17.95 -11.66
N SER A 132 3.20 16.93 -11.27
CA SER A 132 4.57 17.13 -10.79
C SER A 132 5.50 17.64 -11.89
N TYR A 133 5.44 17.09 -13.11
CA TYR A 133 6.24 17.57 -14.24
C TYR A 133 5.86 18.99 -14.65
N LEU A 134 4.55 19.29 -14.71
CA LEU A 134 4.04 20.62 -15.03
C LEU A 134 4.49 21.66 -14.00
N ALA A 135 4.49 21.30 -12.71
CA ALA A 135 4.93 22.20 -11.64
C ALA A 135 6.41 22.62 -11.75
N ILE A 136 7.24 21.82 -12.41
CA ILE A 136 8.67 22.13 -12.64
C ILE A 136 8.97 22.56 -14.08
N GLY A 137 7.97 22.59 -14.97
CA GLY A 137 8.11 22.97 -16.38
C GLY A 137 8.94 21.99 -17.22
N ASP A 138 8.98 20.71 -16.84
CA ASP A 138 9.76 19.67 -17.54
C ASP A 138 8.90 18.91 -18.55
N ASP A 139 8.48 19.65 -19.59
CA ASP A 139 7.56 19.17 -20.63
C ASP A 139 8.16 18.05 -21.50
N ASP A 140 9.47 18.08 -21.71
CA ASP A 140 10.19 17.07 -22.50
C ASP A 140 10.16 15.71 -21.81
N SER A 141 10.50 15.67 -20.51
CA SER A 141 10.44 14.44 -19.72
C SER A 141 9.02 13.93 -19.56
N LEU A 142 8.05 14.84 -19.40
CA LEU A 142 6.63 14.51 -19.36
C LEU A 142 6.20 13.79 -20.64
N LYS A 143 6.49 14.36 -21.80
CA LYS A 143 6.13 13.79 -23.10
C LYS A 143 6.71 12.37 -23.28
N ILE A 144 7.97 12.18 -22.92
CA ILE A 144 8.63 10.87 -22.99
C ILE A 144 7.96 9.87 -22.03
N ALA A 145 7.65 10.30 -20.79
CA ALA A 145 6.98 9.46 -19.81
C ALA A 145 5.58 9.03 -20.27
N LEU A 146 4.79 9.95 -20.83
CA LEU A 146 3.44 9.66 -21.31
C LEU A 146 3.44 8.67 -22.48
N ILE A 147 4.38 8.79 -23.43
CA ILE A 147 4.52 7.83 -24.53
C ILE A 147 4.73 6.42 -23.96
N ASN A 148 5.72 6.25 -23.08
CA ASN A 148 6.04 4.94 -22.52
C ASN A 148 4.90 4.36 -21.68
N ILE A 149 4.21 5.20 -20.88
CA ILE A 149 3.10 4.75 -20.05
C ILE A 149 1.88 4.41 -20.92
N LYS A 150 1.64 5.14 -22.01
CA LYS A 150 0.57 4.85 -22.98
C LYS A 150 0.75 3.53 -23.70
N ASP A 151 1.98 3.18 -24.03
CA ASP A 151 2.29 1.89 -24.64
C ASP A 151 2.01 0.72 -23.67
N LEU A 152 2.24 0.93 -22.37
CA LEU A 152 1.99 -0.08 -21.33
C LEU A 152 0.52 -0.15 -20.90
N TYR A 153 -0.14 1.00 -20.77
CA TYR A 153 -1.48 1.13 -20.18
C TYR A 153 -2.41 2.02 -21.03
N PRO A 154 -2.73 1.64 -22.27
CA PRO A 154 -3.47 2.48 -23.22
C PRO A 154 -4.91 2.82 -22.82
N LYS A 155 -5.40 2.26 -21.71
CA LYS A 155 -6.74 2.52 -21.14
C LYS A 155 -6.78 3.67 -20.14
N LEU A 156 -5.62 4.18 -19.71
CA LEU A 156 -5.56 5.36 -18.85
C LEU A 156 -5.95 6.62 -19.63
N ASP A 157 -6.35 7.65 -18.91
CA ASP A 157 -6.65 8.98 -19.43
C ASP A 157 -5.37 9.83 -19.43
N TYR A 158 -5.06 10.51 -20.54
CA TYR A 158 -3.77 11.17 -20.83
C TYR A 158 -3.93 12.65 -21.21
#